data_AF-A0A9N7KU46-F1
#
_entry.id   AF-A0A9N7KU46-F1
#
_cell.length_a   1.000
_cell.length_b   1.000
_cell.length_c   1.000
_cell.angle_alpha   90.00
_cell.angle_beta   90.00
_cell.angle_gamma   90.00
#
_symmetry.space_group_name_H-M   'P 1'
#
loop_
_entity.id
_entity.type
_entity.pdbx_description
1 polymer ?
#
loop_
_entity_poly.entity_id
_entity_poly.type
_entity_poly.pdbx_seq_one_letter_code
_entity_poly.pdbx_strand_id
1 'polypeptide(L)'
;MAGSRAVPAFAWVFVGEAMICASLLACYYRKRSPRVAVSIDISLARRLLRDGATLWVSLMLMLLAKRIDQLLLKPHISLFELGGYAASMQVLDNFILLGAIVTTSVAPMVIYAQPTFARVRRNVLYVGAGMLATGIVGGAVLAFCAPWIIALIYGDHYEAAADLLRLSAMASGLVDAALTLLVVYLRKPRWLVEKWFLVLSTMIVVDLIMIPMFGARGAVYGYVAGNAVAVLVGIGFLVRSREPMATRQQPV
;
A
#
# COMPACT_ATOMS: atom_id res chain seq x y z
N MET A 1 -31.46 -1.79 6.52
CA MET A 1 -31.16 -3.23 6.36
C MET A 1 -31.08 -3.72 4.90
N ALA A 2 -31.21 -2.86 3.87
CA ALA A 2 -31.02 -3.26 2.47
C ALA A 2 -29.53 -3.35 2.04
N GLY A 3 -28.63 -2.66 2.73
CA GLY A 3 -27.20 -2.64 2.40
C GLY A 3 -26.46 -3.95 2.67
N SER A 4 -26.90 -4.81 3.59
CA SER A 4 -26.19 -6.05 3.95
C SER A 4 -26.41 -7.21 2.98
N ARG A 5 -27.43 -7.16 2.11
CA ARG A 5 -27.70 -8.19 1.09
C ARG A 5 -27.01 -7.92 -0.25
N ALA A 6 -26.57 -6.69 -0.49
CA ALA A 6 -25.84 -6.32 -1.72
C ALA A 6 -24.34 -6.64 -1.63
N VAL A 7 -23.74 -6.57 -0.45
CA VAL A 7 -22.30 -6.85 -0.24
C VAL A 7 -21.89 -8.26 -0.70
N PRO A 8 -22.66 -9.34 -0.41
CA PRO A 8 -22.32 -10.68 -0.90
C PRO A 8 -22.40 -10.78 -2.42
N ALA A 9 -23.38 -10.12 -3.05
CA ALA A 9 -23.56 -10.17 -4.50
C ALA A 9 -22.39 -9.51 -5.25
N PHE A 10 -21.92 -8.36 -4.77
CA PHE A 10 -20.73 -7.71 -5.32
C PHE A 10 -19.47 -8.55 -5.15
N ALA A 11 -19.29 -9.21 -3.99
CA ALA A 11 -18.17 -10.11 -3.78
C ALA A 11 -18.15 -11.27 -4.79
N TRP A 12 -19.31 -11.87 -5.07
CA TRP A 12 -19.43 -12.92 -6.09
C TRP A 12 -19.12 -12.43 -7.50
N VAL A 13 -19.51 -11.20 -7.85
CA VAL A 13 -19.18 -10.59 -9.16
C VAL A 13 -17.67 -10.41 -9.31
N PHE A 14 -16.98 -9.90 -8.28
CA PHE A 14 -15.51 -9.76 -8.29
C PHE A 14 -14.78 -11.10 -8.42
N VAL A 15 -15.27 -12.14 -7.73
CA VAL A 15 -14.73 -13.50 -7.86
C VAL A 15 -14.93 -14.02 -9.29
N GLY A 16 -16.12 -13.81 -9.85
CA GLY A 16 -16.44 -14.18 -11.23
C GLY A 16 -15.53 -13.47 -12.23
N GLU A 17 -15.32 -12.17 -12.09
CA GLU A 17 -14.41 -11.39 -12.94
C GLU A 17 -12.98 -11.93 -12.88
N ALA A 18 -12.46 -12.17 -11.68
CA ALA A 18 -11.12 -12.74 -11.51
C ALA A 18 -10.98 -14.12 -12.17
N MET A 19 -12.00 -14.98 -12.08
CA MET A 19 -12.03 -16.27 -12.76
C MET A 19 -12.06 -16.12 -14.28
N ILE A 20 -12.85 -15.17 -14.80
CA ILE A 20 -12.92 -14.87 -16.23
C ILE A 20 -11.55 -14.39 -16.73
N CYS A 21 -10.94 -13.41 -16.06
CA CYS A 21 -9.59 -12.94 -16.40
C CYS A 21 -8.56 -14.06 -16.40
N ALA A 22 -8.56 -14.91 -15.36
CA ALA A 22 -7.66 -16.06 -15.27
C ALA A 22 -7.86 -17.05 -16.42
N SER A 23 -9.11 -17.33 -16.78
CA SER A 23 -9.44 -18.25 -17.89
C SER A 23 -9.09 -17.67 -19.27
N LEU A 24 -9.30 -16.36 -19.48
CA LEU A 24 -8.91 -15.65 -20.70
C LEU A 24 -7.39 -15.61 -20.86
N LEU A 25 -6.64 -15.31 -19.80
CA LEU A 25 -5.19 -15.37 -19.78
C LEU A 25 -4.69 -16.79 -20.09
N ALA A 26 -5.29 -17.81 -19.48
CA ALA A 26 -4.94 -19.21 -19.75
C ALA A 26 -5.23 -19.62 -21.20
N CYS A 27 -6.37 -19.19 -21.76
CA CYS A 27 -6.75 -19.45 -23.15
C CYS A 27 -5.82 -18.72 -24.14
N TYR A 28 -5.53 -17.45 -23.86
CA TYR A 28 -4.60 -16.63 -24.66
C TYR A 28 -3.19 -17.23 -24.66
N TYR A 29 -2.70 -17.66 -23.50
CA TYR A 29 -1.38 -18.30 -23.38
C TYR A 29 -1.34 -19.62 -24.16
N ARG A 30 -2.41 -20.44 -24.09
CA ARG A 30 -2.55 -21.66 -24.90
C ARG A 30 -2.55 -21.39 -26.41
N LYS A 31 -3.11 -20.27 -26.86
CA LYS A 31 -3.17 -19.90 -28.29
C LYS A 31 -1.87 -19.33 -28.84
N ARG A 32 -1.07 -18.65 -28.02
CA ARG A 32 0.12 -17.88 -28.47
C ARG A 32 1.46 -18.51 -28.10
N SER A 33 1.48 -19.44 -27.14
CA SER A 33 2.71 -20.15 -26.79
C SER A 33 3.08 -21.14 -27.90
N PRO A 34 4.37 -21.25 -28.30
CA PRO A 34 4.83 -22.35 -29.13
C PRO A 34 4.39 -23.68 -28.51
N ARG A 35 4.16 -24.72 -29.33
CA ARG A 35 3.82 -26.09 -28.90
C ARG A 35 4.98 -26.72 -28.13
N VAL A 36 5.35 -26.15 -27.00
CA VAL A 36 6.20 -26.74 -25.98
C VAL A 36 5.30 -27.69 -25.21
N ALA A 37 5.74 -28.94 -25.02
CA ALA A 37 5.04 -29.87 -24.15
C ALA A 37 4.98 -29.24 -22.74
N VAL A 38 3.83 -28.66 -22.39
CA VAL A 38 3.59 -28.10 -21.05
C VAL A 38 3.43 -29.30 -20.13
N SER A 39 4.52 -29.76 -19.51
CA SER A 39 4.43 -30.65 -18.37
C SER A 39 3.81 -29.85 -17.23
N ILE A 40 2.70 -30.36 -16.68
CA ILE A 40 2.10 -29.78 -15.49
C ILE A 40 3.03 -30.13 -14.32
N ASP A 41 3.89 -29.19 -13.97
CA ASP A 41 4.70 -29.30 -12.77
C ASP A 41 3.86 -28.86 -11.56
N ILE A 42 3.28 -29.86 -10.89
CA ILE A 42 2.48 -29.66 -9.67
C ILE A 42 3.32 -28.99 -8.57
N SER A 43 4.63 -29.24 -8.54
CA SER A 43 5.53 -28.64 -7.55
C SER A 43 5.69 -27.14 -7.80
N LEU A 44 5.82 -26.74 -9.07
CA LEU A 44 5.85 -25.34 -9.49
C LEU A 44 4.51 -24.66 -9.20
N ALA A 45 3.38 -25.27 -9.57
CA ALA A 45 2.04 -24.73 -9.30
C ALA A 45 1.81 -24.50 -7.79
N ARG A 46 2.17 -25.48 -6.95
CA ARG A 46 2.08 -25.35 -5.48
C ARG A 46 2.95 -24.22 -4.95
N ARG A 47 4.16 -24.04 -5.51
CA ARG A 47 5.07 -22.95 -5.13
C ARG A 47 4.49 -21.59 -5.49
N LEU A 48 4.00 -21.41 -6.71
CA LEU A 48 3.35 -20.17 -7.16
C LEU A 48 2.11 -19.84 -6.32
N LEU A 49 1.26 -20.83 -6.03
CA LEU A 49 0.10 -20.63 -5.16
C LEU A 49 0.49 -20.21 -3.75
N ARG A 50 1.54 -20.81 -3.18
CA ARG A 50 2.04 -20.45 -1.84
C ARG A 50 2.61 -19.03 -1.82
N ASP A 51 3.42 -18.67 -2.81
CA ASP A 51 4.02 -17.34 -2.91
C ASP A 51 2.93 -16.27 -3.16
N GLY A 52 1.96 -16.57 -4.02
CA GLY A 52 0.78 -15.73 -4.28
C GLY A 52 -0.13 -15.58 -3.06
N ALA A 53 -0.40 -16.65 -2.31
CA ALA A 53 -1.16 -16.59 -1.06
C ALA A 53 -0.45 -15.73 0.00
N THR A 54 0.87 -15.85 0.10
CA THR A 54 1.67 -15.00 1.02
C THR A 54 1.57 -13.53 0.63
N LEU A 55 1.65 -13.22 -0.67
CA LEU A 55 1.44 -11.85 -1.16
C LEU A 55 0.01 -11.36 -0.86
N TRP A 56 -1.00 -12.21 -1.07
CA TRP A 56 -2.39 -11.87 -0.78
C TRP A 56 -2.60 -11.52 0.70
N VAL A 57 -2.00 -12.28 1.63
CA VAL A 57 -2.02 -11.95 3.07
C VAL A 57 -1.43 -10.56 3.32
N SER A 58 -0.31 -10.21 2.68
CA SER A 58 0.28 -8.88 2.83
C SER A 58 -0.63 -7.76 2.32
N LEU A 59 -1.36 -7.99 1.22
CA LEU A 59 -2.34 -7.05 0.68
C LEU A 59 -3.55 -6.90 1.61
N MET A 60 -4.01 -7.98 2.23
CA MET A 60 -5.09 -7.92 3.23
C MET A 60 -4.69 -7.11 4.46
N LEU A 61 -3.48 -7.32 4.98
CA LEU A 61 -2.96 -6.54 6.11
C LEU A 61 -2.84 -5.05 5.76
N MET A 62 -2.37 -4.73 4.56
CA MET A 62 -2.33 -3.36 4.05
C MET A 62 -3.73 -2.71 4.00
N LEU A 63 -4.71 -3.41 3.41
CA LEU A 63 -6.08 -2.90 3.29
C LEU A 63 -6.74 -2.72 4.67
N LEU A 64 -6.46 -3.65 5.59
CA LEU A 64 -6.92 -3.53 6.97
C LEU A 64 -6.28 -2.32 7.65
N ALA A 65 -4.97 -2.12 7.51
CA ALA A 65 -4.28 -0.94 8.05
C ALA A 65 -4.85 0.37 7.50
N LYS A 66 -5.25 0.42 6.23
CA LYS A 66 -5.90 1.61 5.66
C LYS A 66 -7.30 1.91 6.21
N ARG A 67 -7.96 0.95 6.85
CA ARG A 67 -9.36 1.05 7.30
C ARG A 67 -9.53 0.87 8.81
N ILE A 68 -8.47 0.45 9.52
CA ILE A 68 -8.52 0.16 10.94
C ILE A 68 -8.88 1.42 11.74
N ASP A 69 -8.33 2.57 11.36
CA ASP A 69 -8.61 3.86 12.00
C ASP A 69 -10.11 4.16 12.01
N GLN A 70 -10.78 4.01 10.85
CA GLN A 70 -12.22 4.28 10.74
C GLN A 70 -13.05 3.31 11.58
N LEU A 71 -12.61 2.05 11.70
CA LEU A 71 -13.28 1.03 12.48
C LEU A 71 -13.14 1.28 13.98
N LEU A 72 -11.95 1.70 14.43
CA LEU A 72 -11.66 2.07 15.81
C LEU A 72 -12.27 3.42 16.18
N LEU A 73 -12.42 4.35 15.24
CA LEU A 73 -12.94 5.68 15.49
C LEU A 73 -14.48 5.70 15.59
N LYS A 74 -15.15 4.81 14.84
CA LYS A 74 -16.63 4.71 14.77
C LYS A 74 -17.39 4.75 16.11
N PRO A 75 -16.98 4.05 17.19
CA PRO A 75 -17.68 4.09 18.47
C PRO A 75 -17.40 5.35 19.31
N HIS A 76 -16.36 6.14 18.99
CA HIS A 76 -15.91 7.26 19.82
C HIS A 76 -16.38 8.64 19.34
N ILE A 77 -16.80 8.76 18.08
CA ILE A 77 -17.18 10.04 17.48
C ILE A 77 -18.53 9.97 16.76
N SER A 78 -19.08 11.15 16.44
CA SER A 78 -20.32 11.23 15.65
C SER A 78 -20.11 10.76 14.20
N LEU A 79 -21.19 10.31 13.56
CA LEU A 79 -21.16 9.92 12.13
C LEU A 79 -20.71 11.07 11.21
N PHE A 80 -21.00 12.31 11.59
CA PHE A 80 -20.59 13.49 10.84
C PHE A 80 -19.06 13.67 10.88
N GLU A 81 -18.47 13.61 12.08
CA GLU A 81 -17.02 13.68 12.24
C GLU A 81 -16.30 12.50 11.58
N LEU A 82 -16.88 11.29 11.66
CA LEU A 82 -16.35 10.11 10.98
C LEU A 82 -16.38 10.28 9.45
N GLY A 83 -17.45 10.90 8.92
CA GLY A 83 -17.55 11.27 7.52
C GLY A 83 -16.46 12.28 7.12
N GLY A 84 -16.20 13.29 7.96
CA GLY A 84 -15.12 14.25 7.75
C GLY A 84 -13.73 13.61 7.75
N TYR A 85 -13.45 12.72 8.70
CA TYR A 85 -12.21 11.94 8.70
C TYR A 85 -12.08 11.08 7.44
N ALA A 86 -13.13 10.34 7.07
CA ALA A 86 -13.13 9.51 5.88
C ALA A 86 -12.90 10.31 4.59
N ALA A 87 -13.51 11.50 4.48
CA ALA A 87 -13.30 12.43 3.37
C ALA A 87 -11.84 12.90 3.29
N SER A 88 -11.25 13.32 4.41
CA SER A 88 -9.83 13.71 4.45
C SER A 88 -8.90 12.57 4.01
N MET A 89 -9.12 11.37 4.54
CA MET A 89 -8.30 10.20 4.21
C MET A 89 -8.49 9.74 2.77
N GLN A 90 -9.69 9.91 2.19
CA GLN A 90 -9.93 9.61 0.78
C GLN A 90 -9.11 10.52 -0.15
N VAL A 91 -9.07 11.82 0.14
CA VAL A 91 -8.24 12.77 -0.60
C VAL A 91 -6.76 12.43 -0.45
N LEU A 92 -6.32 12.09 0.77
CA LEU A 92 -4.95 11.68 1.04
C LEU A 92 -4.57 10.39 0.30
N ASP A 93 -5.45 9.39 0.30
CA ASP A 93 -5.26 8.12 -0.41
C ASP A 93 -5.03 8.35 -1.91
N ASN A 94 -5.78 9.29 -2.52
CA ASN A 94 -5.60 9.68 -3.91
C ASN A 94 -4.24 10.35 -4.16
N PHE A 95 -3.76 11.15 -3.21
CA PHE A 95 -2.41 11.74 -3.29
C PHE A 95 -1.32 10.67 -3.20
N ILE A 96 -1.43 9.73 -2.26
CA ILE A 96 -0.47 8.62 -2.11
C ILE A 96 -0.45 7.72 -3.36
N LEU A 97 -1.61 7.53 -4.00
CA LEU A 97 -1.74 6.77 -5.24
C LEU A 97 -0.85 7.33 -6.36
N LEU A 98 -0.64 8.66 -6.43
CA LEU A 98 0.27 9.26 -7.41
C LEU A 98 1.70 8.72 -7.26
N GLY A 99 2.18 8.57 -6.02
CA GLY A 99 3.48 7.96 -5.75
C GLY A 99 3.55 6.51 -6.24
N ALA A 100 2.50 5.73 -6.02
CA ALA A 100 2.42 4.36 -6.52
C ALA A 100 2.43 4.30 -8.06
N ILE A 101 1.73 5.22 -8.73
CA ILE A 101 1.75 5.31 -10.21
C ILE A 101 3.17 5.54 -10.72
N VAL A 102 3.87 6.57 -10.20
CA VAL A 102 5.26 6.87 -10.58
C VAL A 102 6.15 5.65 -10.35
N THR A 103 6.01 5.03 -9.19
CA THR A 103 6.76 3.83 -8.77
C THR A 103 6.55 2.68 -9.74
N THR A 104 5.30 2.39 -10.14
CA THR A 104 4.97 1.31 -11.10
C THR A 104 5.46 1.59 -12.52
N SER A 105 5.44 2.84 -12.96
CA SER A 105 5.97 3.24 -14.27
C SER A 105 7.51 3.17 -14.32
N VAL A 106 8.18 3.55 -13.23
CA VAL A 106 9.65 3.59 -13.15
C VAL A 106 10.26 2.22 -12.88
N ALA A 107 9.57 1.35 -12.14
CA ALA A 107 10.05 0.02 -11.74
C ALA A 107 10.67 -0.82 -12.89
N PRO A 108 10.01 -1.04 -14.04
CA PRO A 108 10.57 -1.86 -15.10
C PRO A 108 11.87 -1.27 -15.69
N MET A 109 11.91 0.04 -15.91
CA MET A 109 13.04 0.72 -16.56
C MET A 109 14.26 0.84 -15.64
N VAL A 110 14.02 1.19 -14.38
CA VAL A 110 15.07 1.66 -13.48
C VAL A 110 15.50 0.56 -12.50
N ILE A 111 14.64 -0.43 -12.22
CA ILE A 111 14.92 -1.47 -11.23
C ILE A 111 14.99 -2.84 -11.89
N TYR A 112 13.97 -3.27 -12.62
CA TYR A 112 13.88 -4.66 -13.11
C TYR A 112 14.84 -4.97 -14.26
N ALA A 113 15.19 -3.96 -15.07
CA ALA A 113 16.14 -4.10 -16.18
C ALA A 113 17.62 -4.08 -15.75
N GLN A 114 17.94 -3.95 -14.46
CA GLN A 114 19.32 -3.76 -14.02
C GLN A 114 20.07 -5.09 -13.82
N PRO A 115 21.31 -5.21 -14.32
CA PRO A 115 22.07 -6.46 -14.29
C PRO A 115 22.71 -6.77 -12.93
N THR A 116 22.81 -5.79 -12.03
CA THR A 116 23.54 -5.94 -10.76
C THR A 116 22.71 -5.41 -9.59
N PHE A 117 22.68 -6.17 -8.50
CA PHE A 117 21.96 -5.81 -7.29
C PHE A 117 22.39 -4.45 -6.69
N ALA A 118 23.68 -4.11 -6.79
CA ALA A 118 24.20 -2.82 -6.34
C ALA A 118 23.56 -1.63 -7.11
N ARG A 119 23.33 -1.77 -8.42
CA ARG A 119 22.67 -0.75 -9.25
C ARG A 119 21.20 -0.64 -8.90
N VAL A 120 20.52 -1.77 -8.70
CA VAL A 120 19.12 -1.81 -8.22
C VAL A 120 18.97 -1.02 -6.92
N ARG A 121 19.82 -1.29 -5.93
CA ARG A 121 19.77 -0.60 -4.63
C ARG A 121 20.01 0.90 -4.78
N ARG A 122 21.01 1.28 -5.56
CA ARG A 122 21.32 2.70 -5.84
C ARG A 122 20.12 3.39 -6.49
N ASN A 123 19.50 2.73 -7.45
CA ASN A 123 18.34 3.26 -8.16
C ASN A 123 17.11 3.37 -7.25
N VAL A 124 16.87 2.40 -6.36
CA VAL A 124 15.83 2.49 -5.32
C VAL A 124 16.07 3.70 -4.41
N LEU A 125 17.32 3.96 -4.01
CA LEU A 125 17.68 5.13 -3.21
C LEU A 125 17.46 6.44 -3.99
N TYR A 126 17.84 6.51 -5.26
CA TYR A 126 17.60 7.68 -6.11
C TYR A 126 16.10 7.95 -6.29
N VAL A 127 15.31 6.91 -6.59
CA VAL A 127 13.85 7.03 -6.71
C VAL A 127 13.27 7.44 -5.35
N GLY A 128 13.69 6.82 -4.25
CA GLY A 128 13.26 7.17 -2.90
C GLY A 128 13.57 8.62 -2.51
N ALA A 129 14.75 9.13 -2.86
CA ALA A 129 15.12 10.53 -2.64
C ALA A 129 14.26 11.49 -3.48
N GLY A 130 14.01 11.14 -4.75
CA GLY A 130 13.08 11.88 -5.60
C GLY A 130 11.66 11.90 -5.02
N MET A 131 11.17 10.76 -4.54
CA MET A 131 9.85 10.62 -3.91
C MET A 131 9.76 11.34 -2.56
N LEU A 132 10.86 11.47 -1.82
CA LEU A 132 10.92 12.29 -0.61
C LEU A 132 10.71 13.76 -0.98
N ALA A 133 11.46 14.27 -1.95
CA ALA A 133 11.36 15.66 -2.37
C ALA A 133 9.97 15.98 -2.95
N THR A 134 9.45 15.14 -3.84
CA THR A 134 8.10 15.32 -4.41
C THR A 134 7.00 15.09 -3.38
N GLY A 135 7.22 14.19 -2.41
CA GLY A 135 6.30 13.97 -1.29
C GLY A 135 6.21 15.19 -0.37
N ILE A 136 7.33 15.81 -0.01
CA ILE A 136 7.36 17.03 0.82
C ILE A 136 6.68 18.18 0.09
N VAL A 137 7.06 18.44 -1.16
CA VAL A 137 6.49 19.53 -1.96
C VAL A 137 5.00 19.28 -2.23
N GLY A 138 4.65 18.07 -2.66
CA GLY A 138 3.27 17.68 -2.95
C GLY A 138 2.39 17.70 -1.70
N GLY A 139 2.91 17.23 -0.56
CA GLY A 139 2.21 17.27 0.73
C GLY A 139 1.99 18.69 1.24
N ALA A 140 2.98 19.58 1.06
CA ALA A 140 2.83 21.01 1.38
C ALA A 140 1.79 21.69 0.48
N VAL A 141 1.82 21.43 -0.83
CA VAL A 141 0.80 21.92 -1.78
C VAL A 141 -0.58 21.39 -1.40
N LEU A 142 -0.69 20.10 -1.08
CA LEU A 142 -1.94 19.49 -0.66
C LEU A 142 -2.47 20.10 0.64
N ALA A 143 -1.62 20.33 1.64
CA ALA A 143 -1.98 20.96 2.89
C ALA A 143 -2.44 22.42 2.69
N PHE A 144 -1.77 23.17 1.80
CA PHE A 144 -2.17 24.53 1.45
C PHE A 144 -3.53 24.55 0.74
N CYS A 145 -3.74 23.64 -0.21
CA CYS A 145 -4.99 23.53 -0.97
C CYS A 145 -6.11 22.79 -0.22
N ALA A 146 -5.84 22.21 0.96
CA ALA A 146 -6.79 21.36 1.67
C ALA A 146 -8.17 22.01 1.92
N PRO A 147 -8.28 23.27 2.40
CA PRO A 147 -9.59 23.90 2.61
C PRO A 147 -10.38 24.04 1.31
N TRP A 148 -9.69 24.42 0.22
CA TRP A 148 -10.31 24.58 -1.08
C TRP A 148 -10.80 23.24 -1.66
N ILE A 149 -9.98 22.18 -1.54
CA ILE A 149 -10.35 20.83 -2.01
C ILE A 149 -11.56 20.31 -1.24
N ILE A 150 -11.54 20.44 0.10
CA ILE A 150 -12.62 19.92 0.95
C ILE A 150 -13.91 20.72 0.73
N ALA A 151 -13.84 22.06 0.67
CA ALA A 151 -15.00 22.90 0.38
C ALA A 151 -15.61 22.59 -0.99
N LEU A 152 -14.79 22.35 -2.01
CA LEU A 152 -15.27 22.04 -3.36
C LEU A 152 -15.96 20.67 -3.46
N ILE A 153 -15.40 19.64 -2.81
CA ILE A 153 -15.90 18.26 -2.94
C ILE A 153 -17.03 17.96 -1.94
N TYR A 154 -16.91 18.45 -0.70
CA TYR A 154 -17.78 18.07 0.41
C TYR A 154 -18.58 19.26 0.99
N GLY A 155 -18.23 20.50 0.64
CA GLY A 155 -18.89 21.72 1.12
C GLY A 155 -18.27 22.31 2.39
N ASP A 156 -18.63 23.56 2.69
CA ASP A 156 -18.03 24.36 3.78
C ASP A 156 -18.26 23.78 5.19
N HIS A 157 -19.25 22.91 5.35
CA HIS A 157 -19.54 22.25 6.63
C HIS A 157 -18.42 21.30 7.09
N TYR A 158 -17.47 20.94 6.23
CA TYR A 158 -16.38 20.00 6.51
C TYR A 158 -15.04 20.68 6.83
N GLU A 159 -15.03 21.90 7.35
CA GLU A 159 -13.80 22.63 7.69
C GLU A 159 -12.83 21.79 8.57
N ALA A 160 -13.36 21.06 9.55
CA ALA A 160 -12.56 20.16 10.39
C ALA A 160 -11.82 19.06 9.60
N ALA A 161 -12.36 18.61 8.47
CA ALA A 161 -11.71 17.63 7.59
C ALA A 161 -10.51 18.24 6.84
N ALA A 162 -10.52 19.54 6.56
CA ALA A 162 -9.39 20.23 5.95
C ALA A 162 -8.17 20.24 6.89
N ASP A 163 -8.39 20.43 8.19
CA ASP A 163 -7.31 20.37 9.18
C ASP A 163 -6.75 18.96 9.36
N LEU A 164 -7.61 17.93 9.35
CA LEU A 164 -7.17 16.53 9.35
C LEU A 164 -6.33 16.22 8.11
N LEU A 165 -6.79 16.67 6.93
CA LEU A 165 -6.07 16.52 5.67
C LEU A 165 -4.70 17.21 5.73
N ARG A 166 -4.62 18.45 6.23
CA ARG A 166 -3.35 19.18 6.41
C ARG A 166 -2.33 18.38 7.23
N LEU A 167 -2.74 17.95 8.42
CA LEU A 167 -1.85 17.21 9.33
C LEU A 167 -1.38 15.90 8.68
N SER A 168 -2.31 15.15 8.09
CA SER A 168 -2.00 13.88 7.44
C SER A 168 -1.14 14.03 6.18
N ALA A 169 -1.34 15.10 5.40
CA ALA A 169 -0.60 15.37 4.17
C ALA A 169 0.87 15.72 4.46
N MET A 170 1.13 16.54 5.47
CA MET A 170 2.49 16.88 5.89
C MET A 170 3.25 15.67 6.44
N ALA A 171 2.54 14.74 7.06
CA ALA A 171 3.11 13.49 7.57
C ALA A 171 3.19 12.37 6.52
N SER A 172 2.51 12.52 5.39
CA SER A 172 2.51 11.53 4.32
C SER A 172 3.78 11.62 3.50
N GLY A 173 4.54 10.53 3.46
CA GLY A 173 5.74 10.41 2.66
C GLY A 173 5.53 9.44 1.51
N LEU A 174 5.74 9.88 0.26
CA LEU A 174 5.65 8.98 -0.90
C LEU A 174 6.80 7.96 -0.98
N VAL A 175 7.80 8.09 -0.09
CA VAL A 175 9.03 7.29 -0.03
C VAL A 175 8.75 5.80 0.15
N ASP A 176 7.69 5.43 0.88
CA ASP A 176 7.37 4.03 1.14
C ASP A 176 7.13 3.20 -0.13
N ALA A 177 6.56 3.83 -1.17
CA ALA A 177 6.32 3.19 -2.45
C ALA A 177 7.65 2.79 -3.13
N ALA A 178 8.66 3.65 -3.12
CA ALA A 178 9.99 3.34 -3.65
C ALA A 178 10.67 2.22 -2.86
N LEU A 179 10.59 2.24 -1.52
CA LEU A 179 11.20 1.23 -0.67
C LEU A 179 10.57 -0.16 -0.89
N THR A 180 9.26 -0.18 -1.12
CA THR A 180 8.52 -1.41 -1.41
C THR A 180 8.96 -2.07 -2.71
N LEU A 181 9.42 -1.31 -3.73
CA LEU A 181 9.94 -1.87 -4.99
C LEU A 181 11.11 -2.82 -4.79
N LEU A 182 11.98 -2.56 -3.80
CA LEU A 182 13.11 -3.45 -3.51
C LEU A 182 12.63 -4.83 -3.09
N VAL A 183 11.60 -4.91 -2.25
CA VAL A 183 11.06 -6.17 -1.73
C VAL A 183 10.38 -6.96 -2.84
N VAL A 184 9.64 -6.25 -3.71
CA VAL A 184 9.02 -6.82 -4.90
C VAL A 184 10.07 -7.37 -5.84
N TYR A 185 11.16 -6.63 -6.09
CA TYR A 185 12.28 -7.09 -6.90
C TYR A 185 12.96 -8.34 -6.32
N LEU A 186 13.16 -8.37 -5.01
CA LEU A 186 13.74 -9.52 -4.29
C LEU A 186 12.82 -10.75 -4.26
N ARG A 187 11.56 -10.63 -4.70
CA ARG A 187 10.53 -11.69 -4.68
C ARG A 187 10.37 -12.33 -3.29
N LYS A 188 10.38 -11.50 -2.24
CA LYS A 188 10.21 -11.95 -0.84
C LYS A 188 8.87 -11.46 -0.27
N PRO A 189 7.73 -12.10 -0.62
CA PRO A 189 6.41 -11.66 -0.15
C PRO A 189 6.28 -11.72 1.39
N ARG A 190 7.05 -12.58 2.06
CA ARG A 190 7.10 -12.64 3.54
C ARG A 190 7.54 -11.32 4.18
N TRP A 191 8.47 -10.59 3.55
CA TRP A 191 8.92 -9.30 4.06
C TRP A 191 7.81 -8.24 3.98
N LEU A 192 6.95 -8.31 2.94
CA LEU A 192 5.76 -7.46 2.90
C LEU A 192 4.76 -7.81 4.01
N VAL A 193 4.57 -9.10 4.31
CA VAL A 193 3.72 -9.53 5.44
C VAL A 193 4.25 -8.96 6.75
N GLU A 194 5.55 -9.11 7.02
CA GLU A 194 6.21 -8.57 8.23
C GLU A 194 6.02 -7.05 8.33
N LYS A 195 6.23 -6.32 7.22
CA LYS A 195 6.02 -4.87 7.17
C LYS A 195 4.60 -4.48 7.53
N TRP A 196 3.61 -5.02 6.81
CA TRP A 196 2.22 -4.63 7.01
C TRP A 196 1.67 -5.09 8.36
N PHE A 197 2.16 -6.20 8.90
CA PHE A 197 1.84 -6.63 10.25
C PHE A 197 2.34 -5.65 11.31
N LEU A 198 3.60 -5.19 11.20
CA LEU A 198 4.17 -4.19 12.11
C LEU A 198 3.45 -2.84 12.01
N VAL A 199 3.16 -2.39 10.79
CA VAL A 199 2.38 -1.15 10.55
C VAL A 199 1.01 -1.26 11.19
N LEU A 200 0.24 -2.31 10.90
CA LEU A 200 -1.09 -2.52 11.44
C LEU A 200 -1.07 -2.58 12.98
N SER A 201 -0.13 -3.34 13.55
CA SER A 201 -0.01 -3.47 15.01
C SER A 201 0.28 -2.13 15.67
N THR A 202 1.18 -1.33 15.06
CA THR A 202 1.50 0.02 15.56
C THR A 202 0.29 0.94 15.48
N MET A 203 -0.42 0.93 14.36
CA MET A 203 -1.63 1.75 14.17
C MET A 203 -2.68 1.40 15.21
N ILE A 204 -2.98 0.12 15.42
CA ILE A 204 -3.92 -0.32 16.47
C ILE A 204 -3.50 0.17 17.86
N VAL A 205 -2.23 0.00 18.23
CA VAL A 205 -1.75 0.41 19.55
C VAL A 205 -1.86 1.92 19.73
N VAL A 206 -1.43 2.71 18.74
CA VAL A 206 -1.47 4.16 18.81
C VAL A 206 -2.91 4.67 18.80
N ASP A 207 -3.77 4.12 17.95
CA ASP A 207 -5.18 4.49 17.86
C ASP A 207 -5.94 4.20 19.15
N LEU A 208 -5.74 3.02 19.76
CA LEU A 208 -6.39 2.67 21.03
C LEU A 208 -6.03 3.63 22.16
N ILE A 209 -4.83 4.23 22.13
CA ILE A 209 -4.39 5.21 23.14
C ILE A 209 -4.84 6.63 22.76
N MET A 210 -4.66 7.03 21.50
CA MET A 210 -4.83 8.42 21.05
C MET A 210 -6.29 8.77 20.70
N ILE A 211 -7.09 7.85 20.17
CA ILE A 211 -8.49 8.12 19.80
C ILE A 211 -9.33 8.53 21.02
N PRO A 212 -9.25 7.84 22.19
CA PRO A 212 -10.01 8.26 23.36
C PRO A 212 -9.65 9.66 23.87
N MET A 213 -8.42 10.13 23.63
CA MET A 213 -7.93 11.43 24.09
C MET A 213 -8.18 12.57 23.10
N PHE A 214 -8.07 12.29 21.79
CA PHE A 214 -8.03 13.32 20.74
C PHE A 214 -9.05 13.11 19.61
N GLY A 215 -9.89 12.08 19.69
CA GLY A 215 -10.90 11.75 18.67
C GLY A 215 -10.29 11.56 17.28
N ALA A 216 -10.83 12.23 16.26
CA ALA A 216 -10.38 12.13 14.88
C ALA A 216 -8.92 12.55 14.66
N ARG A 217 -8.40 13.49 15.46
CA ARG A 217 -6.96 13.84 15.41
C ARG A 217 -6.07 12.72 15.94
N GLY A 218 -6.59 11.94 16.91
CA GLY A 218 -5.93 10.74 17.43
C GLY A 218 -5.66 9.71 16.35
N ALA A 219 -6.65 9.47 15.48
CA ALA A 219 -6.52 8.58 14.33
C ALA A 219 -5.46 9.07 13.31
N VAL A 220 -5.34 10.40 13.12
CA VAL A 220 -4.26 10.96 12.29
C VAL A 220 -2.89 10.63 12.87
N TYR A 221 -2.71 10.68 14.20
CA TYR A 221 -1.45 10.28 14.83
C TYR A 221 -1.15 8.79 14.65
N GLY A 222 -2.17 7.92 14.69
CA GLY A 222 -2.04 6.50 14.34
C GLY A 222 -1.52 6.31 12.92
N TYR A 223 -2.11 7.02 11.96
CA TYR A 223 -1.65 7.04 10.57
C TYR A 223 -0.19 7.52 10.45
N VAL A 224 0.19 8.62 11.12
CA VAL A 224 1.57 9.14 11.10
C VAL A 224 2.56 8.10 11.64
N ALA A 225 2.22 7.46 12.77
CA ALA A 225 3.04 6.42 13.37
C ALA A 225 3.16 5.19 12.45
N GLY A 226 2.06 4.76 11.83
CA GLY A 226 2.04 3.69 10.84
C GLY A 226 2.95 3.97 9.64
N ASN A 227 2.86 5.19 9.09
CA ASN A 227 3.72 5.61 7.98
C ASN A 227 5.21 5.66 8.38
N ALA A 228 5.52 6.15 9.58
CA ALA A 228 6.89 6.15 10.11
C ALA A 228 7.45 4.72 10.21
N VAL A 229 6.68 3.78 10.75
CA VAL A 229 7.07 2.35 10.81
C VAL A 229 7.26 1.76 9.41
N ALA A 230 6.38 2.07 8.46
CA ALA A 230 6.50 1.59 7.08
C ALA A 230 7.85 2.03 6.45
N VAL A 231 8.21 3.30 6.62
CA VAL A 231 9.49 3.85 6.14
C VAL A 231 10.68 3.22 6.87
N LEU A 232 10.63 3.09 8.20
CA LEU A 232 11.70 2.47 8.99
C LEU A 232 11.94 1.02 8.59
N VAL A 233 10.88 0.23 8.43
CA VAL A 233 10.96 -1.17 7.97
C VAL A 233 11.48 -1.24 6.54
N GLY A 234 11.04 -0.34 5.66
CA GLY A 234 11.54 -0.24 4.29
C GLY A 234 13.05 0.07 4.22
N ILE A 235 13.53 0.98 5.06
CA ILE A 235 14.98 1.25 5.23
C ILE A 235 15.69 0.03 5.82
N GLY A 236 15.07 -0.64 6.79
CA GLY A 236 15.55 -1.91 7.34
C GLY A 236 15.76 -2.97 6.27
N PHE A 237 14.87 -3.08 5.28
CA PHE A 237 15.06 -3.98 4.13
C PHE A 237 16.25 -3.58 3.25
N LEU A 238 16.48 -2.29 3.04
CA LEU A 238 17.67 -1.82 2.34
C LEU A 238 18.95 -2.23 3.08
N VAL A 239 18.98 -2.12 4.41
CA VAL A 239 20.14 -2.52 5.24
C VAL A 239 20.30 -4.04 5.26
N ARG A 240 19.23 -4.79 5.51
CA ARG A 240 19.24 -6.27 5.55
C ARG A 240 19.63 -6.88 4.21
N SER A 241 19.37 -6.19 3.11
CA SER A 241 19.84 -6.61 1.78
C SER A 241 21.32 -6.34 1.52
N ARG A 242 22.05 -5.67 2.43
CA ARG A 242 23.51 -5.47 2.37
C ARG A 242 24.28 -6.68 2.84
N GLU A 243 23.71 -7.51 3.70
CA GLU A 243 24.36 -8.76 4.09
C GLU A 243 24.56 -9.61 2.85
N PRO A 244 25.74 -10.24 2.67
CA PRO A 244 25.99 -11.06 1.52
C PRO A 244 24.85 -12.09 1.45
N MET A 245 24.13 -12.13 0.33
CA MET A 245 23.47 -13.38 -0.07
C MET A 245 24.58 -14.39 -0.36
N ALA A 246 25.28 -14.82 0.67
CA ALA A 246 26.16 -15.96 0.64
C ALA A 246 25.27 -17.16 0.33
N THR A 247 25.54 -17.75 -0.83
CA THR A 247 25.17 -19.12 -1.19
C THR A 247 23.67 -19.44 -1.21
N ARG A 248 23.04 -19.22 -2.37
CA ARG A 248 22.02 -20.13 -2.93
C ARG A 248 21.70 -19.78 -4.39
N GLN A 249 22.74 -19.72 -5.21
CA GLN A 249 22.62 -20.18 -6.60
C GLN A 249 23.20 -21.60 -6.59
N GLN A 250 22.33 -22.60 -6.44
CA GLN A 250 22.71 -23.96 -6.83
C GLN A 250 22.66 -24.00 -8.36
N PRO A 251 23.73 -24.47 -9.02
CA PRO A 251 23.77 -24.67 -10.45
C PRO A 251 23.03 -25.95 -10.84
N VAL A 252 22.75 -26.02 -12.16
CA VAL A 252 22.13 -27.09 -12.97
C VAL A 252 20.65 -26.82 -13.26
#